data_AF-A0A498H7M8-F1
#
_entry.id   AF-A0A498H7M8-F1
#
_cell.length_a   1.000
_cell.length_b   1.000
_cell.length_c   1.000
_cell.angle_alpha   90.00
_cell.angle_beta   90.00
_cell.angle_gamma   90.00
#
_symmetry.space_group_name_H-M   'P 1'
#
loop_
_entity.id
_entity.type
_entity.pdbx_description
1 polymer ?
#
loop_
_entity_poly.entity_id
_entity_poly.type
_entity_poly.pdbx_seq_one_letter_code
_entity_poly.pdbx_strand_id
1 'polypeptide(L)'
;MTKTPLLASSIESFVHGIEHYFLVYGHSNKFPLLHIDQSIELLLKAKIQNMNGLSIYTKKGKTIDYHECFNRLEQKDIKIPEKSLLEEIHDKRNSSQHLGASFDDYTIGYYIKFTHSFFKFFLKEHFDDELEAYLPDNIKTYLDNIIVEPTKIHEDQLQYINELIEEGRYKDSIISSWNAIEFLIRGYSDRDTGKSIDEIIKSIKEKKQIDDGKPFKYLEEIKTLKDNIIFSNEEVDQETAIGIHDKIIDIANTNIVIVPVKTAEKISSKRISSDEDAEPVRIIDDTSPVDDIQELYYTTLKLYNSSNKYCSNFEEIFSLYKSRHQLTIDEQSGYEFLTQSSIYHKLPFWYWAKNLTDDEISKIIKRNLDTWPYNTVYYSLDVLLLLSNQESDDILRKLSNDRRISIVKKASDYLQMKKNVMEIKDHFQITPLRTLEHYKKINPHEVSLPRPFSENIKNIESEEEIHFFSIIKENNFLEALEQYYNNGDETIRKNILEALSYIKDKDSFLFYLTKIRTNQEYNMYKKSIQKLDIALYCPKLN
;
A
#
# COMPACT_ATOMS: atom_id res chain seq x y z
N MET A 1 10.27 27.93 -22.31
CA MET A 1 11.28 27.12 -23.06
C MET A 1 10.60 25.90 -23.66
N THR A 2 11.08 25.38 -24.79
CA THR A 2 10.62 24.07 -25.31
C THR A 2 11.13 22.99 -24.36
N LYS A 3 10.22 22.22 -23.76
CA LYS A 3 10.56 21.16 -22.80
C LYS A 3 11.49 20.15 -23.46
N THR A 4 12.60 19.81 -22.81
CA THR A 4 13.43 18.70 -23.29
C THR A 4 12.70 17.39 -23.00
N PRO A 5 12.80 16.37 -23.87
CA PRO A 5 12.21 15.06 -23.59
C PRO A 5 12.66 14.49 -22.23
N LEU A 6 13.88 14.79 -21.81
CA LEU A 6 14.44 14.30 -20.55
C LEU A 6 13.78 14.94 -19.32
N LEU A 7 13.47 16.24 -19.38
CA LEU A 7 12.72 16.91 -18.33
C LEU A 7 11.28 16.37 -18.24
N ALA A 8 10.63 16.11 -19.37
CA ALA A 8 9.31 15.49 -19.39
C ALA A 8 9.34 14.10 -18.73
N SER A 9 10.29 13.24 -19.11
CA SER A 9 10.44 11.91 -18.51
C SER A 9 10.81 11.95 -17.03
N SER A 10 11.55 12.95 -16.57
CA SER A 10 11.82 13.17 -15.15
C SER A 10 10.52 13.40 -14.36
N ILE A 11 9.67 14.31 -14.85
CA ILE A 11 8.39 14.64 -14.21
C ILE A 11 7.42 13.45 -14.28
N GLU A 12 7.34 12.76 -15.42
CA GLU A 12 6.53 11.53 -15.56
C GLU A 12 6.98 10.45 -14.57
N SER A 13 8.29 10.25 -14.39
CA SER A 13 8.82 9.31 -13.40
C SER A 13 8.46 9.73 -11.97
N PHE A 14 8.50 11.04 -11.67
CA PHE A 14 8.09 11.54 -10.35
C PHE A 14 6.60 11.26 -10.09
N VAL A 15 5.74 11.54 -11.07
CA VAL A 15 4.30 11.23 -11.02
C VAL A 15 4.06 9.74 -10.79
N HIS A 16 4.72 8.86 -11.56
CA HIS A 16 4.59 7.42 -11.38
C HIS A 16 5.06 6.95 -9.99
N GLY A 17 6.08 7.58 -9.41
CA GLY A 17 6.52 7.30 -8.04
C GLY A 17 5.41 7.54 -7.01
N ILE A 18 4.67 8.63 -7.16
CA ILE A 18 3.52 8.97 -6.31
C ILE A 18 2.35 8.02 -6.57
N GLU A 19 2.05 7.72 -7.84
CA GLU A 19 0.98 6.78 -8.18
C GLU A 19 1.24 5.38 -7.61
N HIS A 20 2.47 4.89 -7.71
CA HIS A 20 2.84 3.60 -7.12
C HIS A 20 2.71 3.60 -5.60
N TYR A 21 2.96 4.73 -4.94
CA TYR A 21 2.80 4.85 -3.50
C TYR A 21 1.33 4.75 -3.08
N PHE A 22 0.40 5.35 -3.84
CA PHE A 22 -1.02 5.36 -3.49
C PHE A 22 -1.86 4.21 -4.07
N LEU A 23 -1.47 3.63 -5.21
CA LEU A 23 -2.30 2.66 -5.93
C LEU A 23 -2.05 1.20 -5.55
N VAL A 24 -0.99 0.92 -4.80
CA VAL A 24 -0.50 -0.44 -4.61
C VAL A 24 -0.92 -0.96 -3.25
N TYR A 25 -2.11 -1.58 -3.20
CA TYR A 25 -2.53 -2.39 -2.05
C TYR A 25 -1.58 -3.59 -1.89
N GLY A 26 -0.66 -3.52 -0.93
CA GLY A 26 0.12 -4.66 -0.45
C GLY A 26 1.22 -5.15 -1.40
N HIS A 27 1.92 -4.28 -2.14
CA HIS A 27 3.23 -4.65 -2.73
C HIS A 27 4.35 -3.76 -2.23
N SER A 28 5.57 -4.28 -2.36
CA SER A 28 6.83 -3.67 -1.98
C SER A 28 6.97 -2.21 -2.42
N ASN A 29 7.29 -1.35 -1.45
CA ASN A 29 7.69 0.05 -1.58
C ASN A 29 8.94 0.32 -2.43
N LYS A 30 9.45 -0.72 -3.10
CA LYS A 30 10.53 -0.67 -4.08
C LYS A 30 10.19 0.17 -5.31
N PHE A 31 8.96 0.09 -5.84
CA PHE A 31 8.59 0.81 -7.07
C PHE A 31 8.49 2.32 -6.88
N PRO A 32 7.82 2.83 -5.83
CA PRO A 32 7.86 4.26 -5.53
C PRO A 32 9.29 4.79 -5.45
N LEU A 33 10.16 4.14 -4.65
CA LEU A 33 11.53 4.57 -4.47
C LEU A 33 12.34 4.56 -5.76
N LEU A 34 12.17 3.51 -6.59
CA LEU A 34 12.80 3.41 -7.90
C LEU A 34 12.47 4.61 -8.79
N HIS A 35 11.18 4.94 -8.86
CA HIS A 35 10.70 6.04 -9.70
C HIS A 35 11.10 7.41 -9.16
N ILE A 36 11.15 7.57 -7.84
CA ILE A 36 11.63 8.79 -7.19
C ILE A 36 13.11 9.01 -7.45
N ASP A 37 13.98 8.01 -7.23
CA ASP A 37 15.41 8.11 -7.55
C ASP A 37 15.65 8.42 -9.03
N GLN A 38 14.99 7.67 -9.92
CA GLN A 38 15.10 7.87 -11.37
C GLN A 38 14.65 9.28 -11.78
N SER A 39 13.57 9.80 -11.17
CA SER A 39 13.07 11.14 -11.48
C SER A 39 14.14 12.21 -11.19
N ILE A 40 14.84 12.09 -10.06
CA ILE A 40 15.90 13.03 -9.69
C ILE A 40 17.08 12.92 -10.66
N GLU A 41 17.55 11.70 -10.95
CA GLU A 41 18.68 11.51 -11.87
C GLU A 41 18.39 12.14 -13.25
N LEU A 42 17.16 11.95 -13.75
CA LEU A 42 16.73 12.56 -15.01
C LEU A 42 16.63 14.09 -14.94
N LEU A 43 16.19 14.66 -13.80
CA LEU A 43 16.13 16.11 -13.60
C LEU A 43 17.53 16.74 -13.65
N LEU A 44 18.49 16.14 -12.94
CA LEU A 44 19.88 16.58 -12.92
C LEU A 44 20.50 16.50 -14.32
N LYS A 45 20.28 15.39 -15.04
CA LYS A 45 20.74 15.23 -16.42
C LYS A 45 20.07 16.24 -17.37
N ALA A 46 18.79 16.54 -17.18
CA ALA A 46 18.08 17.53 -18.00
C ALA A 46 18.71 18.91 -17.83
N LYS A 47 19.13 19.27 -16.61
CA LYS A 47 19.83 20.53 -16.36
C LYS A 47 21.19 20.56 -17.07
N ILE A 48 21.97 19.48 -16.97
CA ILE A 48 23.26 19.34 -17.67
C ILE A 48 23.08 19.47 -19.18
N GLN A 49 22.07 18.80 -19.74
CA GLN A 49 21.77 18.87 -21.17
C GLN A 49 21.37 20.28 -21.63
N ASN A 50 20.65 21.04 -20.79
CA ASN A 50 20.27 22.42 -21.06
C ASN A 50 21.46 23.40 -21.01
N MET A 51 22.61 23.00 -20.47
CA MET A 51 23.82 23.80 -20.51
C MET A 51 24.57 23.58 -21.83
N ASN A 52 24.75 24.66 -22.60
CA ASN A 52 25.40 24.62 -23.91
C ASN A 52 26.74 23.86 -23.87
N GLY A 53 26.83 22.81 -24.69
CA GLY A 53 28.07 22.05 -24.91
C GLY A 53 28.35 20.94 -23.90
N LEU A 54 27.44 20.64 -22.96
CA LEU A 54 27.60 19.51 -22.05
C LEU A 54 26.78 18.29 -22.51
N SER A 55 27.49 17.18 -22.73
CA SER A 55 26.87 15.90 -23.08
C SER A 55 26.53 15.12 -21.81
N ILE A 56 25.33 14.55 -21.72
CA ILE A 56 25.00 13.57 -20.65
C ILE A 56 25.62 12.18 -20.91
N TYR A 57 26.40 12.02 -21.98
CA TYR A 57 27.10 10.78 -22.31
C TYR A 57 28.59 10.88 -21.96
N THR A 58 29.10 9.79 -21.38
CA THR A 58 30.52 9.55 -21.19
C THR A 58 31.20 9.24 -22.53
N LYS A 59 32.54 9.28 -22.58
CA LYS A 59 33.33 8.87 -23.76
C LYS A 59 33.07 7.41 -24.19
N LYS A 60 32.55 6.58 -23.29
CA LYS A 60 32.21 5.16 -23.54
C LYS A 60 30.78 4.97 -24.06
N GLY A 61 30.04 6.05 -24.33
CA GLY A 61 28.66 6.00 -24.83
C GLY A 61 27.59 5.69 -23.76
N LYS A 62 27.98 5.47 -22.50
CA LYS A 62 27.04 5.35 -21.37
C LYS A 62 26.59 6.73 -20.91
N THR A 63 25.36 6.87 -20.41
CA THR A 63 24.96 8.09 -19.71
C THR A 63 25.77 8.26 -18.44
N ILE A 64 25.98 9.50 -18.02
CA ILE A 64 26.54 9.83 -16.71
C ILE A 64 25.63 9.30 -15.59
N ASP A 65 26.21 8.98 -14.45
CA ASP A 65 25.49 8.56 -13.25
C ASP A 65 25.21 9.76 -12.33
N TYR A 66 24.67 9.47 -11.15
CA TYR A 66 24.26 10.44 -10.15
C TYR A 66 25.42 11.34 -9.64
N HIS A 67 26.56 10.73 -9.29
CA HIS A 67 27.72 11.48 -8.78
C HIS A 67 28.38 12.32 -9.87
N GLU A 68 28.47 11.79 -11.09
CA GLU A 68 28.98 12.56 -12.23
C GLU A 68 28.05 13.73 -12.58
N CYS A 69 26.74 13.62 -12.35
CA CYS A 69 25.84 14.76 -12.44
C CYS A 69 26.22 15.85 -11.44
N PHE A 70 26.40 15.52 -10.17
CA PHE A 70 26.81 16.49 -9.14
C PHE A 70 28.13 17.18 -9.48
N ASN A 71 29.15 16.41 -9.85
CA ASN A 71 30.46 16.96 -10.20
C ASN A 71 30.37 17.96 -11.36
N ARG A 72 29.55 17.68 -12.38
CA ARG A 72 29.37 18.57 -13.53
C ARG A 72 28.56 19.80 -13.22
N LEU A 73 27.56 19.70 -12.36
CA LEU A 73 26.77 20.84 -11.89
C LEU A 73 27.64 21.77 -11.03
N GLU A 74 28.44 21.22 -10.14
CA GLU A 74 29.36 21.98 -9.29
C GLU A 74 30.47 22.68 -10.10
N GLN A 75 31.01 22.04 -11.14
CA GLN A 75 31.93 22.68 -12.11
C GLN A 75 31.31 23.87 -12.85
N LYS A 76 29.98 24.00 -12.82
CA LYS A 76 29.20 25.12 -13.37
C LYS A 76 28.65 26.03 -12.29
N ASP A 77 29.18 25.93 -11.07
CA ASP A 77 28.79 26.72 -9.90
C ASP A 77 27.30 26.56 -9.52
N ILE A 78 26.69 25.44 -9.90
CA ILE A 78 25.34 25.04 -9.47
C ILE A 78 25.50 24.15 -8.25
N LYS A 79 25.26 24.72 -7.07
CA LYS A 79 25.29 24.00 -5.80
C LYS A 79 23.97 23.30 -5.54
N ILE A 80 24.04 22.09 -5.01
CA ILE A 80 22.88 21.31 -4.57
C ILE A 80 23.05 21.07 -3.07
N PRO A 81 22.51 21.96 -2.22
CA PRO A 81 22.58 21.81 -0.76
C PRO A 81 22.04 20.46 -0.29
N GLU A 82 21.02 19.94 -0.98
CA GLU A 82 20.35 18.69 -0.67
C GLU A 82 21.13 17.43 -1.11
N LYS A 83 22.34 17.57 -1.66
CA LYS A 83 23.14 16.47 -2.25
C LYS A 83 23.19 15.22 -1.38
N SER A 84 23.44 15.37 -0.08
CA SER A 84 23.57 14.23 0.85
C SER A 84 22.30 13.38 0.90
N LEU A 85 21.12 14.01 0.90
CA LEU A 85 19.85 13.30 0.99
C LEU A 85 19.44 12.69 -0.37
N LEU A 86 19.84 13.34 -1.47
CA LEU A 86 19.70 12.77 -2.81
C LEU A 86 20.57 11.51 -2.98
N GLU A 87 21.80 11.50 -2.47
CA GLU A 87 22.69 10.32 -2.45
C GLU A 87 22.11 9.20 -1.57
N GLU A 88 21.51 9.53 -0.42
CA GLU A 88 20.82 8.56 0.43
C GLU A 88 19.67 7.86 -0.30
N ILE A 89 18.80 8.61 -0.99
CA ILE A 89 17.71 8.05 -1.80
C ILE A 89 18.26 7.06 -2.84
N HIS A 90 19.36 7.42 -3.49
CA HIS A 90 20.02 6.58 -4.48
C HIS A 90 20.54 5.26 -3.87
N ASP A 91 21.21 5.33 -2.72
CA ASP A 91 21.74 4.17 -2.03
C ASP A 91 20.64 3.24 -1.50
N LYS A 92 19.54 3.81 -1.01
CA LYS A 92 18.35 3.07 -0.58
C LYS A 92 17.70 2.36 -1.77
N ARG A 93 17.60 3.02 -2.92
CA ARG A 93 17.11 2.39 -4.15
C ARG A 93 18.00 1.22 -4.56
N ASN A 94 19.33 1.41 -4.55
CA ASN A 94 20.29 0.36 -4.88
C ASN A 94 20.16 -0.84 -3.92
N SER A 95 20.02 -0.58 -2.63
CA SER A 95 19.77 -1.61 -1.62
C SER A 95 18.47 -2.38 -1.88
N SER A 96 17.38 -1.70 -2.23
CA SER A 96 16.12 -2.38 -2.60
C SER A 96 16.22 -3.21 -3.87
N GLN A 97 17.00 -2.75 -4.85
CA GLN A 97 17.20 -3.48 -6.10
C GLN A 97 18.09 -4.71 -5.95
N HIS A 98 19.21 -4.58 -5.23
CA HIS A 98 20.24 -5.62 -5.14
C HIS A 98 20.11 -6.53 -3.92
N LEU A 99 19.64 -6.00 -2.80
CA LEU A 99 19.54 -6.74 -1.53
C LEU A 99 18.09 -7.11 -1.17
N GLY A 100 17.11 -6.68 -1.99
CA GLY A 100 15.70 -6.96 -1.72
C GLY A 100 15.13 -6.20 -0.51
N ALA A 101 15.82 -5.15 -0.05
CA ALA A 101 15.34 -4.33 1.05
C ALA A 101 13.95 -3.74 0.73
N SER A 102 13.03 -3.85 1.69
CA SER A 102 11.75 -3.14 1.68
C SER A 102 11.83 -1.96 2.62
N PHE A 103 11.11 -0.89 2.30
CA PHE A 103 10.98 0.29 3.14
C PHE A 103 9.53 0.42 3.59
N ASP A 104 9.31 1.02 4.74
CA ASP A 104 7.97 1.34 5.23
C ASP A 104 7.35 2.50 4.42
N ASP A 105 6.01 2.57 4.42
CA ASP A 105 5.25 3.59 3.67
C ASP A 105 5.64 5.01 4.07
N TYR A 106 6.05 5.15 5.32
CA TYR A 106 6.38 6.42 5.91
C TYR A 106 7.72 6.97 5.37
N THR A 107 8.76 6.13 5.33
CA THR A 107 10.05 6.43 4.70
C THR A 107 9.89 6.83 3.24
N ILE A 108 9.05 6.10 2.49
CA ILE A 108 8.75 6.44 1.10
C ILE A 108 8.00 7.78 0.99
N GLY A 109 6.98 7.99 1.82
CA GLY A 109 6.23 9.25 1.88
C GLY A 109 7.14 10.45 2.13
N TYR A 110 8.11 10.30 3.04
CA TYR A 110 9.15 11.31 3.28
C TYR A 110 9.99 11.59 2.04
N TYR A 111 10.53 10.56 1.39
CA TYR A 111 11.33 10.76 0.17
C TYR A 111 10.50 11.42 -0.94
N ILE A 112 9.23 11.05 -1.10
CA ILE A 112 8.32 11.71 -2.06
C ILE A 112 8.16 13.20 -1.73
N LYS A 113 7.87 13.56 -0.47
CA LYS A 113 7.69 14.95 -0.04
C LYS A 113 8.95 15.79 -0.19
N PHE A 114 10.09 15.20 0.15
CA PHE A 114 11.38 15.84 -0.04
C PHE A 114 11.68 16.02 -1.54
N THR A 115 11.50 15.00 -2.38
CA THR A 115 11.69 15.11 -3.83
C THR A 115 10.74 16.12 -4.46
N HIS A 116 9.48 16.20 -4.01
CA HIS A 116 8.55 17.25 -4.43
C HIS A 116 9.12 18.65 -4.16
N SER A 117 9.62 18.87 -2.94
CA SER A 117 10.18 20.16 -2.51
C SER A 117 11.44 20.50 -3.29
N PHE A 118 12.32 19.50 -3.51
CA PHE A 118 13.50 19.63 -4.34
C PHE A 118 13.15 19.97 -5.79
N PHE A 119 12.21 19.25 -6.43
CA PHE A 119 11.77 19.54 -7.79
C PHE A 119 11.23 20.96 -7.92
N LYS A 120 10.37 21.38 -6.98
CA LYS A 120 9.79 22.72 -6.98
C LYS A 120 10.87 23.80 -6.94
N PHE A 121 11.82 23.67 -6.02
CA PHE A 121 12.94 24.61 -5.91
C PHE A 121 13.84 24.57 -7.15
N PHE A 122 14.28 23.38 -7.55
CA PHE A 122 15.25 23.17 -8.63
C PHE A 122 14.70 23.60 -9.99
N LEU A 123 13.44 23.31 -10.29
CA LEU A 123 12.78 23.79 -11.51
C LEU A 123 12.66 25.30 -11.53
N LYS A 124 12.25 25.90 -10.41
CA LYS A 124 12.10 27.35 -10.33
C LYS A 124 13.44 28.06 -10.53
N GLU A 125 14.47 27.63 -9.81
CA GLU A 125 15.79 28.26 -9.82
C GLU A 125 16.54 28.03 -11.14
N HIS A 126 16.40 26.85 -11.74
CA HIS A 126 17.29 26.44 -12.84
C HIS A 126 16.61 26.30 -14.20
N PHE A 127 15.28 26.32 -14.25
CA PHE A 127 14.51 26.23 -15.49
C PHE A 127 13.50 27.37 -15.66
N ASP A 128 13.31 28.22 -14.63
CA ASP A 128 12.24 29.23 -14.58
C ASP A 128 10.85 28.59 -14.83
N ASP A 129 10.65 27.40 -14.26
CA ASP A 129 9.45 26.58 -14.40
C ASP A 129 8.84 26.27 -13.03
N GLU A 130 7.54 25.96 -13.00
CA GLU A 130 6.80 25.62 -11.77
C GLU A 130 6.28 24.20 -11.85
N LEU A 131 6.68 23.34 -10.91
CA LEU A 131 6.31 21.92 -10.89
C LEU A 131 4.79 21.71 -10.96
N GLU A 132 4.03 22.55 -10.26
CA GLU A 132 2.58 22.47 -10.13
C GLU A 132 1.84 22.58 -11.47
N ALA A 133 2.45 23.23 -12.47
CA ALA A 133 1.91 23.31 -13.83
C ALA A 133 1.97 21.98 -14.59
N TYR A 134 2.70 20.99 -14.07
CA TYR A 134 2.91 19.70 -14.69
C TYR A 134 2.20 18.55 -13.96
N LEU A 135 1.84 18.75 -12.69
CA LEU A 135 1.19 17.72 -11.89
C LEU A 135 -0.31 17.64 -12.21
N PRO A 136 -0.83 16.44 -12.51
CA PRO A 136 -2.27 16.20 -12.53
C PRO A 136 -2.91 16.52 -11.17
N ASP A 137 -4.19 16.92 -11.15
CA ASP A 137 -4.84 17.35 -9.91
C ASP A 137 -4.96 16.22 -8.87
N ASN A 138 -5.18 14.98 -9.30
CA ASN A 138 -5.16 13.82 -8.41
C ASN A 138 -3.79 13.64 -7.73
N ILE A 139 -2.69 13.95 -8.42
CA ILE A 139 -1.33 13.86 -7.85
C ILE A 139 -1.10 14.96 -6.81
N LYS A 140 -1.64 16.17 -7.03
CA LYS A 140 -1.60 17.24 -6.02
C LYS A 140 -2.35 16.83 -4.75
N THR A 141 -3.56 16.28 -4.91
CA THR A 141 -4.34 15.75 -3.79
C THR A 141 -3.59 14.62 -3.05
N TYR A 142 -2.98 13.69 -3.79
CA TYR A 142 -2.15 12.65 -3.21
C TYR A 142 -1.00 13.22 -2.41
N LEU A 143 -0.25 14.17 -2.97
CA LEU A 143 0.82 14.85 -2.25
C LEU A 143 0.31 15.51 -0.97
N ASP A 144 -0.80 16.24 -1.00
CA ASP A 144 -1.38 16.86 0.20
C ASP A 144 -1.75 15.83 1.28
N ASN A 145 -2.14 14.62 0.87
CA ASN A 145 -2.51 13.52 1.77
C ASN A 145 -1.34 12.66 2.26
N ILE A 146 -0.11 12.85 1.76
CA ILE A 146 1.05 12.16 2.36
C ILE A 146 1.29 12.78 3.73
N ILE A 147 0.84 12.07 4.77
CA ILE A 147 1.10 12.40 6.16
C ILE A 147 2.50 11.90 6.48
N VAL A 148 3.48 12.81 6.36
CA VAL A 148 4.79 12.61 6.99
C VAL A 148 4.67 13.27 8.34
N GLU A 149 4.03 12.59 9.29
CA GLU A 149 4.08 13.01 10.69
C GLU A 149 5.33 12.42 11.34
N PRO A 150 6.37 13.22 11.52
CA PRO A 150 7.61 12.79 12.11
C PRO A 150 7.53 12.94 13.62
N THR A 151 6.35 12.64 14.18
CA THR A 151 6.07 12.85 15.58
C THR A 151 6.59 11.69 16.41
N LYS A 152 6.88 10.53 15.78
CA LYS A 152 7.23 9.28 16.44
C LYS A 152 8.16 8.44 15.57
N ILE A 153 9.03 7.67 16.21
CA ILE A 153 9.73 6.56 15.55
C ILE A 153 8.72 5.42 15.41
N HIS A 154 8.53 4.89 14.20
CA HIS A 154 7.57 3.83 13.94
C HIS A 154 7.98 2.49 14.58
N GLU A 155 7.00 1.72 15.07
CA GLU A 155 7.25 0.39 15.66
C GLU A 155 7.98 -0.55 14.70
N ASP A 156 7.66 -0.50 13.40
CA ASP A 156 8.33 -1.31 12.37
C ASP A 156 9.83 -0.98 12.26
N GLN A 157 10.22 0.29 12.43
CA GLN A 157 11.62 0.68 12.43
C GLN A 157 12.35 0.16 13.67
N LEU A 158 11.68 0.20 14.83
CA LEU A 158 12.22 -0.38 16.07
C LEU A 158 12.37 -1.90 15.94
N GLN A 159 11.38 -2.57 15.34
CA GLN A 159 11.44 -4.00 15.06
C GLN A 159 12.61 -4.33 14.12
N TYR A 160 12.77 -3.58 13.03
CA TYR A 160 13.88 -3.79 12.09
C TYR A 160 15.25 -3.59 12.76
N ILE A 161 15.40 -2.60 13.63
CA ILE A 161 16.64 -2.42 14.42
C ILE A 161 16.89 -3.64 15.31
N ASN A 162 15.85 -4.20 15.94
CA ASN A 162 15.97 -5.42 16.74
C ASN A 162 16.37 -6.64 15.90
N GLU A 163 15.77 -6.83 14.73
CA GLU A 163 16.14 -7.91 13.81
C GLU A 163 17.63 -7.84 13.43
N LEU A 164 18.15 -6.64 13.14
CA LEU A 164 19.59 -6.44 12.88
C LEU A 164 20.47 -6.83 14.07
N ILE A 165 20.03 -6.56 15.30
CA ILE A 165 20.75 -6.95 16.52
C ILE A 165 20.73 -8.48 16.68
N GLU A 166 19.57 -9.11 16.50
CA GLU A 166 19.42 -10.57 16.58
C GLU A 166 20.26 -11.32 15.53
N GLU A 167 20.40 -10.73 14.33
CA GLU A 167 21.25 -11.24 13.25
C GLU A 167 22.76 -11.03 13.47
N GLY A 168 23.16 -10.34 14.54
CA GLY A 168 24.56 -9.99 14.79
C GLY A 168 25.10 -8.83 13.93
N ARG A 169 24.21 -8.07 13.27
CA ARG A 169 24.53 -6.95 12.38
C ARG A 169 24.56 -5.62 13.15
N TYR A 170 25.39 -5.58 14.18
CA TYR A 170 25.42 -4.48 15.16
C TYR A 170 25.70 -3.11 14.54
N LYS A 171 26.65 -3.00 13.60
CA LYS A 171 26.94 -1.74 12.90
C LYS A 171 25.72 -1.20 12.15
N ASP A 172 25.03 -2.07 11.42
CA ASP A 172 23.84 -1.71 10.65
C ASP A 172 22.70 -1.27 11.58
N SER A 173 22.59 -1.89 12.77
CA SER A 173 21.62 -1.51 13.79
C SER A 173 21.85 -0.09 14.32
N ILE A 174 23.12 0.32 14.53
CA ILE A 174 23.47 1.69 14.98
C ILE A 174 23.21 2.72 13.87
N ILE A 175 23.51 2.38 12.62
CA ILE A 175 23.22 3.27 11.48
C ILE A 175 21.71 3.45 11.32
N SER A 176 20.94 2.37 11.38
CA SER A 176 19.48 2.40 11.26
C SER A 176 18.82 3.16 12.42
N SER A 177 19.36 2.95 13.63
CA SER A 177 19.06 3.69 14.85
C SER A 177 19.23 5.20 14.69
N TRP A 178 20.40 5.65 14.19
CA TRP A 178 20.61 7.07 13.92
C TRP A 178 19.67 7.60 12.84
N ASN A 179 19.41 6.83 11.78
CA ASN A 179 18.50 7.26 10.72
C ASN A 179 17.08 7.50 11.26
N ALA A 180 16.58 6.63 12.16
CA ALA A 180 15.27 6.81 12.80
C ALA A 180 15.21 8.09 13.66
N ILE A 181 16.30 8.41 14.35
CA ILE A 181 16.44 9.64 15.12
C ILE A 181 16.55 10.87 14.23
N GLU A 182 17.42 10.83 13.24
CA GLU A 182 17.63 11.91 12.28
C GLU A 182 16.31 12.25 11.59
N PHE A 183 15.58 11.20 11.21
CA PHE A 183 14.25 11.27 10.69
C PHE A 183 13.32 12.06 11.64
N LEU A 184 13.22 11.63 12.91
CA LEU A 184 12.41 12.27 13.95
C LEU A 184 12.77 13.76 14.09
N ILE A 185 14.07 14.07 14.14
CA ILE A 185 14.58 15.45 14.29
C ILE A 185 14.24 16.33 13.09
N ARG A 186 14.44 15.82 11.86
CA ARG A 186 14.14 16.55 10.62
C ARG A 186 12.67 16.92 10.55
N GLY A 187 11.84 16.06 11.10
CA GLY A 187 10.45 16.32 11.26
C GLY A 187 10.03 17.58 12.00
N TYR A 188 10.81 17.94 13.01
CA TYR A 188 10.58 19.15 13.80
C TYR A 188 11.17 20.40 13.14
N SER A 189 11.98 20.24 12.09
CA SER A 189 12.46 21.33 11.24
C SER A 189 11.37 21.64 10.22
N ASP A 190 10.34 22.38 10.63
CA ASP A 190 9.14 22.65 9.83
C ASP A 190 9.41 23.01 8.35
N ARG A 191 10.54 23.65 8.00
CA ARG A 191 10.77 24.20 6.63
C ARG A 191 12.23 24.38 6.19
N ASP A 192 13.24 23.93 6.94
CA ASP A 192 14.64 24.20 6.59
C ASP A 192 15.33 22.93 6.08
N THR A 193 15.18 22.65 4.78
CA THR A 193 15.87 21.53 4.07
C THR A 193 17.38 21.70 3.99
N GLY A 194 17.90 22.91 4.26
CA GLY A 194 19.33 23.23 4.15
C GLY A 194 20.12 23.16 5.45
N LYS A 195 19.48 22.97 6.61
CA LYS A 195 20.18 22.91 7.91
C LYS A 195 20.73 21.50 8.17
N SER A 196 21.95 21.45 8.67
CA SER A 196 22.52 20.24 9.26
C SER A 196 21.71 19.79 10.48
N ILE A 197 21.78 18.50 10.82
CA ILE A 197 21.13 17.96 12.03
C ILE A 197 21.58 18.70 13.29
N ASP A 198 22.84 19.14 13.35
CA ASP A 198 23.36 19.94 14.45
C ASP A 198 22.68 21.31 14.57
N GLU A 199 22.45 21.97 13.44
CA GLU A 199 21.73 23.24 13.41
C GLU A 199 20.26 23.06 13.78
N ILE A 200 19.64 21.94 13.40
CA ILE A 200 18.27 21.61 13.79
C ILE A 200 18.20 21.33 15.30
N ILE A 201 19.07 20.46 15.82
CA ILE A 201 19.20 20.16 17.26
C ILE A 201 19.43 21.45 18.04
N LYS A 202 20.36 22.31 17.59
CA LYS A 202 20.63 23.61 18.21
C LYS A 202 19.41 24.52 18.18
N SER A 203 18.70 24.61 17.06
CA SER A 203 17.48 25.42 16.95
C SER A 203 16.37 24.92 17.88
N ILE A 204 16.22 23.61 18.01
CA ILE A 204 15.25 22.99 18.93
C ILE A 204 15.62 23.31 20.40
N LYS A 205 16.92 23.20 20.76
CA LYS A 205 17.44 23.61 22.08
C LYS A 205 17.16 25.09 22.36
N GLU A 206 17.49 25.99 21.42
CA GLU A 206 17.28 27.44 21.55
C GLU A 206 15.81 27.82 21.71
N LYS A 207 14.91 27.13 21.02
CA LYS A 207 13.45 27.35 21.12
C LYS A 207 12.84 26.78 22.40
N LYS A 208 13.63 26.14 23.28
CA LYS A 208 13.18 25.43 24.50
C LYS A 208 12.01 24.48 24.23
N GLN A 209 12.00 23.87 23.04
CA GLN A 209 10.91 22.98 22.63
C GLN A 209 11.07 21.56 23.19
N ILE A 210 12.28 21.21 23.68
CA ILE A 210 12.57 19.95 24.35
C ILE A 210 13.30 20.29 25.65
N ASP A 211 12.97 19.57 26.73
CA ASP A 211 13.72 19.63 27.98
C ASP A 211 15.17 19.18 27.75
N ASP A 212 16.16 19.86 28.34
CA ASP A 212 17.60 19.50 28.27
C ASP A 212 17.93 18.18 29.00
N GLY A 213 16.93 17.32 29.19
CA GLY A 213 16.98 16.04 29.88
C GLY A 213 17.65 14.93 29.08
N LYS A 214 17.39 13.69 29.52
CA LYS A 214 18.01 12.47 29.00
C LYS A 214 17.98 12.30 27.47
N PRO A 215 16.91 12.65 26.73
CA PRO A 215 16.84 12.42 25.28
C PRO A 215 17.98 13.11 24.52
N PHE A 216 18.32 14.37 24.82
CA PHE A 216 19.41 15.06 24.13
C PHE A 216 20.78 14.46 24.40
N LYS A 217 21.01 13.99 25.62
CA LYS A 217 22.26 13.29 25.95
C LYS A 217 22.40 12.02 25.10
N TYR A 218 21.30 11.28 24.93
CA TYR A 218 21.27 10.11 24.06
C TYR A 218 21.51 10.47 22.59
N LEU A 219 20.96 11.57 22.09
CA LEU A 219 21.21 12.04 20.72
C LEU A 219 22.70 12.25 20.45
N GLU A 220 23.41 12.98 21.33
CA GLU A 220 24.84 13.24 21.18
C GLU A 220 25.69 11.96 21.28
N GLU A 221 25.33 11.05 22.20
CA GLU A 221 26.00 9.76 22.36
C GLU A 221 25.83 8.87 21.11
N ILE A 222 24.60 8.74 20.59
CA ILE A 222 24.30 7.92 19.41
C ILE A 222 24.98 8.51 18.18
N LYS A 223 24.98 9.84 18.02
CA LYS A 223 25.69 10.53 16.94
C LYS A 223 27.18 10.24 16.98
N THR A 224 27.81 10.44 18.14
CA THR A 224 29.25 10.23 18.32
C THR A 224 29.62 8.79 18.00
N LEU A 225 28.81 7.83 18.45
CA LEU A 225 29.03 6.41 18.16
C LEU A 225 28.88 6.12 16.66
N LYS A 226 27.87 6.67 15.98
CA LYS A 226 27.70 6.54 14.53
C LYS A 226 28.91 7.07 13.78
N ASP A 227 29.35 8.28 14.13
CA ASP A 227 30.49 8.92 13.48
C ASP A 227 31.77 8.09 13.68
N ASN A 228 31.99 7.57 14.89
CA ASN A 228 33.08 6.62 15.14
C ASN A 228 32.96 5.39 14.24
N ILE A 229 31.81 4.71 14.19
CA ILE A 229 31.63 3.50 13.36
C ILE A 229 31.93 3.77 11.87
N ILE A 230 31.45 4.90 11.35
CA ILE A 230 31.63 5.26 9.93
C ILE A 230 33.09 5.62 9.63
N PHE A 231 33.78 6.33 10.53
CA PHE A 231 35.11 6.88 10.25
C PHE A 231 36.28 6.06 10.82
N SER A 232 36.08 5.25 11.86
CA SER A 232 37.16 4.54 12.59
C SER A 232 37.22 3.04 12.33
N ASN A 233 36.28 2.47 11.55
CA ASN A 233 36.12 1.02 11.36
C ASN A 233 35.89 0.20 12.65
N GLU A 234 35.67 0.87 13.78
CA GLU A 234 35.50 0.28 15.10
C GLU A 234 34.40 -0.79 15.10
N GLU A 235 34.69 -1.93 15.73
CA GLU A 235 33.71 -3.00 15.90
C GLU A 235 32.71 -2.60 16.98
N VAL A 236 31.44 -2.95 16.78
CA VAL A 236 30.37 -2.70 17.73
C VAL A 236 30.00 -4.05 18.31
N ASP A 237 30.06 -4.19 19.64
CA ASP A 237 29.59 -5.39 20.32
C ASP A 237 28.06 -5.37 20.52
N GLN A 238 27.53 -6.54 20.86
CA GLN A 238 26.09 -6.73 21.07
C GLN A 238 25.54 -5.85 22.20
N GLU A 239 26.30 -5.69 23.30
CA GLU A 239 25.87 -4.94 24.47
C GLU A 239 25.70 -3.45 24.13
N THR A 240 26.63 -2.90 23.36
CA THR A 240 26.58 -1.53 22.84
C THR A 240 25.37 -1.35 21.92
N ALA A 241 25.13 -2.29 21.00
CA ALA A 241 23.99 -2.21 20.08
C ALA A 241 22.64 -2.23 20.82
N ILE A 242 22.47 -3.15 21.78
CA ILE A 242 21.28 -3.23 22.64
C ILE A 242 21.11 -1.93 23.45
N GLY A 243 22.18 -1.45 24.08
CA GLY A 243 22.12 -0.24 24.89
C GLY A 243 21.77 1.02 24.09
N ILE A 244 22.07 1.06 22.80
CA ILE A 244 21.65 2.13 21.89
C ILE A 244 20.20 1.97 21.48
N HIS A 245 19.78 0.74 21.17
CA HIS A 245 18.37 0.44 20.87
C HIS A 245 17.44 0.83 22.02
N ASP A 246 17.81 0.50 23.26
CA ASP A 246 17.04 0.87 24.46
C ASP A 246 16.91 2.39 24.63
N LYS A 247 17.97 3.14 24.34
CA LYS A 247 17.93 4.62 24.35
C LYS A 247 16.99 5.17 23.29
N ILE A 248 16.86 4.51 22.15
CA ILE A 248 15.97 4.94 21.06
C ILE A 248 14.53 4.63 21.41
N ILE A 249 14.26 3.49 22.02
CA ILE A 249 12.95 3.21 22.61
C ILE A 249 12.62 4.30 23.64
N ASP A 250 13.55 4.71 24.49
CA ASP A 250 13.32 5.78 25.46
C ASP A 250 13.05 7.13 24.78
N ILE A 251 13.79 7.49 23.72
CA ILE A 251 13.53 8.68 22.90
C ILE A 251 12.14 8.61 22.25
N ALA A 252 11.77 7.46 21.68
CA ALA A 252 10.49 7.25 21.00
C ALA A 252 9.30 7.29 21.97
N ASN A 253 9.47 6.77 23.18
CA ASN A 253 8.47 6.77 24.24
C ASN A 253 8.40 8.09 25.01
N THR A 254 9.49 8.86 25.02
CA THR A 254 9.42 10.22 25.50
C THR A 254 8.52 10.96 24.53
N ASN A 255 7.30 11.29 24.98
CA ASN A 255 6.49 12.31 24.32
C ASN A 255 7.31 13.59 24.34
N ILE A 256 8.13 13.77 23.32
CA ILE A 256 8.78 15.03 23.02
C ILE A 256 7.61 15.92 22.58
N VAL A 257 6.88 16.48 23.55
CA VAL A 257 5.73 17.35 23.35
C VAL A 257 6.27 18.67 22.81
N ILE A 258 6.58 18.70 21.52
CA ILE A 258 6.93 19.92 20.82
C ILE A 258 5.62 20.53 20.36
N VAL A 259 5.20 21.59 21.04
CA VAL A 259 4.00 22.34 20.71
C VAL A 259 4.16 22.91 19.28
N PRO A 260 3.35 22.50 18.30
CA PRO A 260 3.38 23.07 16.96
C PRO A 260 3.06 24.56 17.04
N VAL A 261 3.84 25.39 16.37
CA VAL A 261 3.61 26.84 16.33
C VAL A 261 2.41 27.12 15.41
N LYS A 262 1.21 27.14 16.00
CA LYS A 262 -0.06 27.71 15.50
C LYS A 262 -0.57 27.22 14.11
N THR A 263 -1.53 26.28 14.12
CA THR A 263 -2.36 25.99 12.93
C THR A 263 -3.84 25.67 13.23
N ALA A 264 -4.35 25.98 14.43
CA ALA A 264 -5.68 25.53 14.87
C ALA A 264 -6.89 26.39 14.42
N GLU A 265 -6.73 27.44 13.59
CA GLU A 265 -7.80 28.45 13.40
C GLU A 265 -8.57 28.42 12.06
N LYS A 266 -8.46 27.38 11.22
CA LYS A 266 -8.98 27.51 9.83
C LYS A 266 -9.80 26.36 9.23
N ILE A 267 -10.51 25.58 10.04
CA ILE A 267 -11.47 24.60 9.52
C ILE A 267 -12.81 24.72 10.26
N SER A 268 -13.59 25.73 9.91
CA SER A 268 -15.06 25.64 10.01
C SER A 268 -15.67 26.51 8.94
N SER A 269 -16.68 25.98 8.24
CA SER A 269 -17.41 26.54 7.08
C SER A 269 -16.85 26.25 5.68
N LYS A 270 -17.07 25.01 5.21
CA LYS A 270 -17.32 24.78 3.77
C LYS A 270 -18.55 23.88 3.59
N ARG A 271 -19.41 24.29 2.65
CA ARG A 271 -20.57 23.51 2.18
C ARG A 271 -20.07 22.34 1.35
N ILE A 272 -20.70 21.18 1.52
CA ILE A 272 -20.44 19.95 0.75
C ILE A 272 -21.19 20.06 -0.59
N SER A 273 -20.47 19.96 -1.72
CA SER A 273 -21.01 19.96 -3.09
C SER A 273 -21.01 18.55 -3.70
N SER A 274 -21.34 18.45 -5.00
CA SER A 274 -21.53 17.24 -5.82
C SER A 274 -20.49 16.14 -5.65
N ASP A 275 -20.80 14.88 -6.05
CA ASP A 275 -19.91 13.70 -5.91
C ASP A 275 -18.51 13.86 -6.54
N GLU A 276 -18.32 14.80 -7.48
CA GLU A 276 -17.01 15.15 -8.04
C GLU A 276 -16.12 15.92 -7.05
N ASP A 277 -16.70 16.52 -6.01
CA ASP A 277 -16.03 17.35 -4.99
C ASP A 277 -15.90 16.64 -3.63
N ALA A 278 -16.27 15.36 -3.56
CA ALA A 278 -16.16 14.60 -2.32
C ALA A 278 -14.69 14.39 -1.94
N GLU A 279 -14.31 14.80 -0.73
CA GLU A 279 -12.95 14.58 -0.23
C GLU A 279 -12.62 13.07 -0.24
N PRO A 280 -11.37 12.70 -0.63
CA PRO A 280 -10.94 11.33 -0.60
C PRO A 280 -10.96 10.83 0.84
N VAL A 281 -11.65 9.71 1.06
CA VAL A 281 -11.72 9.08 2.37
C VAL A 281 -10.35 8.52 2.73
N ARG A 282 -9.88 8.82 3.95
CA ARG A 282 -8.64 8.23 4.49
C ARG A 282 -8.72 6.71 4.49
N ILE A 283 -7.57 6.04 4.57
CA ILE A 283 -7.54 4.57 4.66
C ILE A 283 -8.17 4.16 5.99
N ILE A 284 -9.32 3.48 5.91
CA ILE A 284 -10.08 3.01 7.07
C ILE A 284 -9.70 1.56 7.36
N ASP A 285 -9.12 1.33 8.54
CA ASP A 285 -9.08 0.00 9.15
C ASP A 285 -10.39 -0.28 9.91
N ASP A 286 -10.73 -1.55 10.10
CA ASP A 286 -12.03 -1.96 10.67
C ASP A 286 -12.21 -1.55 12.16
N THR A 287 -11.20 -0.90 12.75
CA THR A 287 -11.12 -0.53 14.17
C THR A 287 -11.16 0.97 14.43
N SER A 288 -10.95 1.80 13.40
CA SER A 288 -10.90 3.25 13.53
C SER A 288 -12.30 3.84 13.77
N PRO A 289 -12.45 4.82 14.68
CA PRO A 289 -13.70 5.55 14.84
C PRO A 289 -14.02 6.29 13.54
N VAL A 290 -15.29 6.24 13.14
CA VAL A 290 -15.78 6.90 11.94
C VAL A 290 -15.98 8.38 12.25
N ASP A 291 -15.28 9.26 11.54
CA ASP A 291 -15.23 10.70 11.86
C ASP A 291 -16.33 11.51 11.16
N ASP A 292 -16.90 11.00 10.07
CA ASP A 292 -18.01 11.65 9.36
C ASP A 292 -18.96 10.68 8.62
N ILE A 293 -20.02 11.22 8.01
CA ILE A 293 -21.04 10.45 7.29
C ILE A 293 -20.51 9.83 5.99
N GLN A 294 -19.44 10.40 5.42
CA GLN A 294 -18.75 9.90 4.24
C GLN A 294 -18.06 8.59 4.60
N GLU A 295 -17.21 8.63 5.63
CA GLU A 295 -16.46 7.52 6.17
C GLU A 295 -17.40 6.41 6.66
N LEU A 296 -18.55 6.77 7.25
CA LEU A 296 -19.57 5.80 7.66
C LEU A 296 -20.13 5.03 6.47
N TYR A 297 -20.48 5.72 5.38
CA TYR A 297 -21.02 5.10 4.19
C TYR A 297 -20.02 4.14 3.52
N TYR A 298 -18.75 4.55 3.36
CA TYR A 298 -17.73 3.69 2.76
C TYR A 298 -17.36 2.49 3.62
N THR A 299 -17.17 2.70 4.92
CA THR A 299 -16.92 1.62 5.89
C THR A 299 -18.07 0.61 5.83
N THR A 300 -19.29 1.12 5.82
CA THR A 300 -20.48 0.29 5.74
C THR A 300 -20.52 -0.52 4.46
N LEU A 301 -20.32 0.08 3.28
CA LEU A 301 -20.33 -0.66 2.02
C LEU A 301 -19.20 -1.69 1.90
N LYS A 302 -18.01 -1.36 2.43
CA LYS A 302 -16.84 -2.25 2.46
C LYS A 302 -17.06 -3.44 3.40
N LEU A 303 -17.73 -3.21 4.54
CA LEU A 303 -17.92 -4.20 5.61
C LEU A 303 -19.27 -4.90 5.61
N TYR A 304 -20.17 -4.53 4.71
CA TYR A 304 -21.56 -5.01 4.64
C TYR A 304 -21.70 -6.55 4.59
N ASN A 305 -20.62 -7.28 4.27
CA ASN A 305 -20.59 -8.74 4.27
C ASN A 305 -19.56 -9.36 5.23
N SER A 306 -18.70 -8.55 5.88
CA SER A 306 -17.61 -9.03 6.73
C SER A 306 -17.83 -8.73 8.22
N SER A 307 -18.63 -7.73 8.56
CA SER A 307 -19.00 -7.46 9.96
C SER A 307 -20.43 -6.94 10.04
N ASN A 308 -21.28 -7.57 10.87
CA ASN A 308 -22.64 -7.10 11.20
C ASN A 308 -22.66 -5.77 12.00
N LYS A 309 -21.56 -5.00 11.98
CA LYS A 309 -21.26 -4.00 13.01
C LYS A 309 -21.73 -2.58 12.64
N TYR A 310 -21.88 -2.25 11.34
CA TYR A 310 -22.12 -0.87 10.91
C TYR A 310 -23.39 -0.64 10.09
N CYS A 311 -23.85 -1.60 9.27
CA CYS A 311 -25.24 -1.72 8.80
C CYS A 311 -25.55 -3.20 8.53
N SER A 312 -26.81 -3.59 8.72
CA SER A 312 -27.28 -4.97 8.62
C SER A 312 -28.13 -5.25 7.37
N ASN A 313 -28.64 -4.21 6.71
CA ASN A 313 -29.58 -4.33 5.59
C ASN A 313 -29.46 -3.18 4.57
N PHE A 314 -30.16 -3.31 3.45
CA PHE A 314 -30.14 -2.34 2.35
C PHE A 314 -30.75 -1.00 2.78
N GLU A 315 -31.82 -1.01 3.58
CA GLU A 315 -32.54 0.19 4.00
C GLU A 315 -31.65 1.13 4.80
N GLU A 316 -30.77 0.59 5.66
CA GLU A 316 -29.79 1.37 6.43
C GLU A 316 -28.74 2.03 5.52
N ILE A 317 -28.14 1.26 4.59
CA ILE A 317 -27.16 1.79 3.63
C ILE A 317 -27.80 2.84 2.73
N PHE A 318 -29.01 2.57 2.26
CA PHE A 318 -29.74 3.47 1.39
C PHE A 318 -30.16 4.75 2.12
N SER A 319 -30.56 4.64 3.40
CA SER A 319 -30.87 5.79 4.26
C SER A 319 -29.64 6.66 4.51
N LEU A 320 -28.47 6.05 4.77
CA LEU A 320 -27.20 6.76 4.88
C LEU A 320 -26.85 7.50 3.58
N TYR A 321 -27.01 6.83 2.44
CA TYR A 321 -26.76 7.43 1.13
C TYR A 321 -27.71 8.59 0.83
N LYS A 322 -29.02 8.41 1.05
CA LYS A 322 -30.03 9.47 0.92
C LYS A 322 -29.71 10.68 1.78
N SER A 323 -29.31 10.44 3.02
CA SER A 323 -28.96 11.48 3.99
C SER A 323 -27.72 12.26 3.52
N ARG A 324 -26.69 11.56 3.03
CA ARG A 324 -25.48 12.16 2.46
C ARG A 324 -25.81 13.10 1.28
N HIS A 325 -26.61 12.63 0.34
CA HIS A 325 -26.85 13.34 -0.91
C HIS A 325 -28.10 14.21 -0.91
N GLN A 326 -28.83 14.28 0.20
CA GLN A 326 -30.12 14.96 0.31
C GLN A 326 -31.10 14.53 -0.79
N LEU A 327 -31.06 13.26 -1.18
CA LEU A 327 -31.81 12.74 -2.32
C LEU A 327 -33.25 12.40 -1.94
N THR A 328 -34.19 12.89 -2.73
CA THR A 328 -35.58 12.45 -2.74
C THR A 328 -35.78 11.43 -3.86
N ILE A 329 -35.18 10.25 -3.71
CA ILE A 329 -35.32 9.14 -4.67
C ILE A 329 -36.14 7.99 -4.07
N ASP A 330 -36.86 7.24 -4.89
CA ASP A 330 -37.53 6.02 -4.45
C ASP A 330 -36.53 4.87 -4.26
N GLU A 331 -37.01 3.77 -3.69
CA GLU A 331 -36.19 2.60 -3.37
C GLU A 331 -35.57 1.96 -4.61
N GLN A 332 -36.31 1.91 -5.72
CA GLN A 332 -35.84 1.36 -6.99
C GLN A 332 -34.66 2.15 -7.55
N SER A 333 -34.79 3.48 -7.57
CA SER A 333 -33.71 4.40 -7.92
C SER A 333 -32.51 4.23 -6.98
N GLY A 334 -32.74 3.85 -5.72
CA GLY A 334 -31.70 3.55 -4.74
C GLY A 334 -30.77 2.42 -5.16
N TYR A 335 -31.32 1.32 -5.68
CA TYR A 335 -30.51 0.22 -6.19
C TYR A 335 -29.68 0.63 -7.41
N GLU A 336 -30.22 1.47 -8.31
CA GLU A 336 -29.46 1.98 -9.45
C GLU A 336 -28.27 2.82 -8.99
N PHE A 337 -28.51 3.75 -8.06
CA PHE A 337 -27.48 4.62 -7.52
C PHE A 337 -26.41 3.85 -6.74
N LEU A 338 -26.78 2.92 -5.85
CA LEU A 338 -25.81 2.12 -5.10
C LEU A 338 -25.00 1.20 -6.03
N THR A 339 -25.63 0.66 -7.08
CA THR A 339 -24.92 -0.10 -8.11
C THR A 339 -23.88 0.79 -8.80
N GLN A 340 -24.29 1.98 -9.26
CA GLN A 340 -23.39 2.92 -9.93
C GLN A 340 -22.24 3.36 -9.01
N SER A 341 -22.54 3.80 -7.80
CA SER A 341 -21.56 4.20 -6.78
C SER A 341 -20.59 3.04 -6.46
N SER A 342 -21.10 1.82 -6.33
CA SER A 342 -20.25 0.66 -6.06
C SER A 342 -19.31 0.33 -7.23
N ILE A 343 -19.76 0.46 -8.48
CA ILE A 343 -18.87 0.28 -9.65
C ILE A 343 -17.77 1.35 -9.63
N TYR A 344 -18.12 2.61 -9.36
CA TYR A 344 -17.17 3.72 -9.32
C TYR A 344 -16.08 3.52 -8.26
N HIS A 345 -16.49 3.09 -7.06
CA HIS A 345 -15.60 2.92 -5.91
C HIS A 345 -15.00 1.50 -5.79
N LYS A 346 -15.20 0.64 -6.80
CA LYS A 346 -14.70 -0.75 -6.81
C LYS A 346 -15.22 -1.61 -5.64
N LEU A 347 -16.45 -1.35 -5.22
CA LEU A 347 -17.15 -2.05 -4.16
C LEU A 347 -18.02 -3.18 -4.74
N PRO A 348 -18.55 -4.11 -3.91
CA PRO A 348 -19.38 -5.25 -4.33
C PRO A 348 -20.72 -4.91 -5.01
N PHE A 349 -20.67 -4.33 -6.22
CA PHE A 349 -21.84 -3.81 -6.94
C PHE A 349 -22.90 -4.88 -7.25
N TRP A 350 -22.49 -6.14 -7.42
CA TRP A 350 -23.39 -7.26 -7.76
C TRP A 350 -24.48 -7.48 -6.71
N TYR A 351 -24.23 -7.06 -5.47
CA TYR A 351 -25.20 -7.18 -4.40
C TYR A 351 -26.44 -6.31 -4.67
N TRP A 352 -26.24 -5.11 -5.19
CA TRP A 352 -27.31 -4.17 -5.52
C TRP A 352 -27.91 -4.49 -6.89
N ALA A 353 -27.04 -4.79 -7.87
CA ALA A 353 -27.44 -5.03 -9.25
C ALA A 353 -28.42 -6.21 -9.41
N LYS A 354 -28.39 -7.21 -8.52
CA LYS A 354 -29.31 -8.36 -8.58
C LYS A 354 -30.79 -7.99 -8.41
N ASN A 355 -31.08 -6.80 -7.86
CA ASN A 355 -32.44 -6.30 -7.66
C ASN A 355 -32.89 -5.36 -8.79
N LEU A 356 -32.02 -5.12 -9.78
CA LEU A 356 -32.32 -4.33 -10.96
C LEU A 356 -32.76 -5.23 -12.11
N THR A 357 -33.58 -4.69 -12.99
CA THR A 357 -33.92 -5.29 -14.26
C THR A 357 -32.75 -5.18 -15.24
N ASP A 358 -32.75 -6.04 -16.27
CA ASP A 358 -31.72 -6.02 -17.33
C ASP A 358 -31.65 -4.65 -18.04
N ASP A 359 -32.79 -3.96 -18.20
CA ASP A 359 -32.89 -2.62 -18.80
C ASP A 359 -32.20 -1.55 -17.92
N GLU A 360 -32.39 -1.60 -16.61
CA GLU A 360 -31.80 -0.67 -15.65
C GLU A 360 -30.29 -0.86 -15.55
N ILE A 361 -29.83 -2.12 -15.46
CA ILE A 361 -28.40 -2.45 -15.50
C ILE A 361 -27.77 -1.97 -16.82
N SER A 362 -28.45 -2.18 -17.94
CA SER A 362 -27.98 -1.72 -19.26
C SER A 362 -27.86 -0.20 -19.33
N LYS A 363 -28.78 0.57 -18.71
CA LYS A 363 -28.68 2.02 -18.60
C LYS A 363 -27.48 2.47 -17.76
N ILE A 364 -27.24 1.83 -16.61
CA ILE A 364 -26.10 2.14 -15.74
C ILE A 364 -24.78 1.93 -16.49
N ILE A 365 -24.65 0.79 -17.18
CA ILE A 365 -23.44 0.46 -17.93
C ILE A 365 -23.22 1.45 -19.07
N LYS A 366 -24.25 1.74 -19.87
CA LYS A 366 -24.17 2.74 -20.95
C LYS A 366 -23.73 4.11 -20.40
N ARG A 367 -24.37 4.58 -19.33
CA ARG A 367 -24.01 5.84 -18.66
C ARG A 367 -22.54 5.83 -18.24
N ASN A 368 -22.08 4.80 -17.54
CA ASN A 368 -20.70 4.71 -17.06
C ASN A 368 -19.68 4.66 -18.21
N LEU A 369 -20.00 3.96 -19.30
CA LEU A 369 -19.15 3.90 -20.49
C LEU A 369 -19.05 5.24 -21.23
N ASP A 370 -20.11 6.04 -21.18
CA ASP A 370 -20.13 7.38 -21.79
C ASP A 370 -19.43 8.41 -20.90
N THR A 371 -19.48 8.28 -19.58
CA THR A 371 -19.00 9.31 -18.64
C THR A 371 -17.61 9.07 -18.07
N TRP A 372 -17.13 7.83 -17.95
CA TRP A 372 -15.98 7.55 -17.09
C TRP A 372 -14.66 7.22 -17.82
N PRO A 373 -13.50 7.56 -17.21
CA PRO A 373 -12.17 7.25 -17.74
C PRO A 373 -11.88 5.74 -17.76
N TYR A 374 -10.85 5.36 -18.52
CA TYR A 374 -10.46 3.99 -18.91
C TYR A 374 -10.57 2.90 -17.82
N ASN A 375 -10.33 3.24 -16.55
CA ASN A 375 -10.09 2.31 -15.45
C ASN A 375 -11.40 1.70 -14.89
N THR A 376 -12.52 2.42 -15.00
CA THR A 376 -13.84 1.99 -14.46
C THR A 376 -14.70 1.26 -15.49
N VAL A 377 -14.29 1.28 -16.76
CA VAL A 377 -14.89 0.48 -17.83
C VAL A 377 -14.82 -1.02 -17.50
N TYR A 378 -13.73 -1.48 -16.89
CA TYR A 378 -13.54 -2.88 -16.48
C TYR A 378 -14.64 -3.36 -15.52
N TYR A 379 -14.93 -2.59 -14.47
CA TYR A 379 -15.94 -2.97 -13.48
C TYR A 379 -17.34 -2.95 -14.07
N SER A 380 -17.57 -2.10 -15.08
CA SER A 380 -18.83 -2.10 -15.84
C SER A 380 -18.98 -3.34 -16.74
N LEU A 381 -17.87 -3.92 -17.23
CA LEU A 381 -17.87 -5.18 -17.97
C LEU A 381 -18.20 -6.39 -17.10
N ASP A 382 -17.76 -6.40 -15.84
CA ASP A 382 -18.12 -7.46 -14.89
C ASP A 382 -19.62 -7.46 -14.57
N VAL A 383 -20.28 -6.29 -14.64
CA VAL A 383 -21.75 -6.16 -14.51
C VAL A 383 -22.46 -6.77 -15.73
N LEU A 384 -21.90 -6.66 -16.94
CA LEU A 384 -22.48 -7.25 -18.15
C LEU A 384 -22.61 -8.77 -18.08
N LEU A 385 -21.79 -9.44 -17.26
CA LEU A 385 -21.86 -10.89 -17.04
C LEU A 385 -23.12 -11.31 -16.24
N LEU A 386 -23.80 -10.36 -15.59
CA LEU A 386 -25.04 -10.60 -14.86
C LEU A 386 -26.29 -10.49 -15.76
N LEU A 387 -26.17 -9.88 -16.94
CA LEU A 387 -27.27 -9.69 -17.89
C LEU A 387 -27.58 -10.96 -18.68
N SER A 388 -28.85 -11.34 -18.73
CA SER A 388 -29.29 -12.62 -19.29
C SER A 388 -29.49 -12.64 -20.82
N ASN A 389 -29.34 -11.50 -21.50
CA ASN A 389 -29.94 -11.28 -22.83
C ASN A 389 -28.96 -10.95 -23.98
N GLN A 390 -29.52 -10.89 -25.19
CA GLN A 390 -28.91 -10.44 -26.45
C GLN A 390 -28.34 -9.01 -26.37
N GLU A 391 -28.87 -8.17 -25.47
CA GLU A 391 -28.41 -6.79 -25.28
C GLU A 391 -26.96 -6.70 -24.76
N SER A 392 -26.53 -7.60 -23.88
CA SER A 392 -25.12 -7.58 -23.44
C SER A 392 -24.16 -8.05 -24.53
N ASP A 393 -24.62 -8.88 -25.49
CA ASP A 393 -23.79 -9.22 -26.67
C ASP A 393 -23.62 -8.00 -27.58
N ASP A 394 -24.67 -7.21 -27.76
CA ASP A 394 -24.61 -5.99 -28.57
C ASP A 394 -23.75 -4.91 -27.90
N ILE A 395 -23.80 -4.77 -26.57
CA ILE A 395 -22.90 -3.88 -25.82
C ILE A 395 -21.45 -4.37 -25.95
N LEU A 396 -21.18 -5.67 -25.73
CA LEU A 396 -19.83 -6.24 -25.85
C LEU A 396 -19.25 -6.10 -27.27
N ARG A 397 -20.09 -6.23 -28.32
CA ARG A 397 -19.69 -5.99 -29.72
C ARG A 397 -19.40 -4.53 -30.02
N LYS A 398 -20.12 -3.58 -29.41
CA LYS A 398 -19.78 -2.15 -29.53
C LYS A 398 -18.43 -1.87 -28.86
N LEU A 399 -18.22 -2.47 -27.70
CA LEU A 399 -17.02 -2.33 -26.88
C LEU A 399 -15.79 -3.04 -27.45
N SER A 400 -15.96 -4.07 -28.29
CA SER A 400 -14.83 -4.73 -28.95
C SER A 400 -14.03 -3.82 -29.89
N ASN A 401 -14.64 -2.71 -30.32
CA ASN A 401 -14.00 -1.69 -31.13
C ASN A 401 -13.60 -0.45 -30.33
N ASP A 402 -13.88 -0.42 -29.02
CA ASP A 402 -13.53 0.68 -28.14
C ASP A 402 -12.05 0.58 -27.74
N ARG A 403 -11.25 1.57 -28.15
CA ARG A 403 -9.81 1.62 -27.88
C ARG A 403 -9.48 1.67 -26.38
N ARG A 404 -10.44 2.00 -25.52
CA ARG A 404 -10.27 1.99 -24.07
C ARG A 404 -10.13 0.58 -23.50
N ILE A 405 -10.66 -0.43 -24.19
CA ILE A 405 -10.73 -1.82 -23.72
C ILE A 405 -9.56 -2.67 -24.24
N SER A 406 -8.87 -2.23 -25.31
CA SER A 406 -7.78 -2.99 -25.95
C SER A 406 -6.52 -3.19 -25.09
N ILE A 407 -6.48 -2.66 -23.86
CA ILE A 407 -5.28 -2.59 -23.03
C ILE A 407 -5.19 -3.75 -22.04
N VAL A 408 -6.28 -4.43 -21.67
CA VAL A 408 -6.26 -5.36 -20.52
C VAL A 408 -6.84 -6.75 -20.80
N LYS A 409 -7.87 -6.91 -21.64
CA LYS A 409 -8.40 -8.21 -22.14
C LYS A 409 -9.22 -7.96 -23.41
N LYS A 410 -9.21 -8.87 -24.38
CA LYS A 410 -10.00 -8.65 -25.61
C LYS A 410 -11.48 -8.83 -25.28
N ALA A 411 -12.37 -8.01 -25.83
CA ALA A 411 -13.82 -8.19 -25.66
C ALA A 411 -14.33 -9.60 -26.06
N SER A 412 -13.57 -10.31 -26.92
CA SER A 412 -13.77 -11.73 -27.23
C SER A 412 -13.70 -12.63 -25.99
N ASP A 413 -12.84 -12.31 -25.03
CA ASP A 413 -12.61 -13.08 -23.83
C ASP A 413 -13.83 -12.95 -22.89
N TYR A 414 -14.43 -11.75 -22.82
CA TYR A 414 -15.67 -11.53 -22.08
C TYR A 414 -16.88 -12.21 -22.73
N LEU A 415 -16.97 -12.25 -24.07
CA LEU A 415 -18.01 -13.00 -24.77
C LEU A 415 -17.90 -14.51 -24.48
N GLN A 416 -16.67 -15.05 -24.45
CA GLN A 416 -16.43 -16.45 -24.10
C GLN A 416 -16.76 -16.73 -22.62
N MET A 417 -16.36 -15.84 -21.71
CA MET A 417 -16.70 -15.95 -20.29
C MET A 417 -18.21 -15.92 -20.06
N LYS A 418 -18.94 -15.02 -20.72
CA LYS A 418 -20.41 -14.95 -20.66
C LYS A 418 -21.05 -16.25 -21.16
N LYS A 419 -20.58 -16.79 -22.28
CA LYS A 419 -21.07 -18.06 -22.82
C LYS A 419 -20.90 -19.20 -21.81
N ASN A 420 -19.73 -19.31 -21.18
CA ASN A 420 -19.46 -20.32 -20.16
C ASN A 420 -20.39 -20.16 -18.93
N VAL A 421 -20.65 -18.92 -18.49
CA VAL A 421 -21.55 -18.62 -17.35
C VAL A 421 -23.00 -18.97 -17.69
N MET A 422 -23.46 -18.70 -18.91
CA MET A 422 -24.83 -19.00 -19.35
C MET A 422 -25.06 -20.51 -19.53
N GLU A 423 -24.08 -21.25 -20.10
CA GLU A 423 -24.14 -22.71 -20.20
C GLU A 423 -24.28 -23.37 -18.81
N ILE A 424 -23.61 -22.83 -17.79
CA ILE A 424 -23.74 -23.29 -16.40
C ILE A 424 -25.12 -22.95 -15.83
N LYS A 425 -25.67 -21.76 -16.14
CA LYS A 425 -26.99 -21.33 -15.67
C LYS A 425 -28.10 -22.26 -16.17
N ASP A 426 -28.04 -22.61 -17.46
CA ASP A 426 -29.02 -23.47 -18.12
C ASP A 426 -28.93 -24.93 -17.64
N HIS A 427 -27.73 -25.42 -17.30
CA HIS A 427 -27.55 -26.80 -16.83
C HIS A 427 -27.99 -27.05 -15.38
N PHE A 428 -28.01 -26.02 -14.52
CA PHE A 428 -28.15 -26.24 -13.07
C PHE A 428 -29.32 -25.49 -12.40
N GLN A 429 -30.15 -24.74 -13.13
CA GLN A 429 -31.20 -23.87 -12.55
C GLN A 429 -30.66 -22.97 -11.41
N ILE A 430 -29.43 -22.46 -11.60
CA ILE A 430 -28.69 -21.73 -10.57
C ILE A 430 -28.93 -20.22 -10.68
N THR A 431 -29.17 -19.55 -9.54
CA THR A 431 -29.23 -18.08 -9.42
C THR A 431 -27.84 -17.42 -9.58
N PRO A 432 -27.75 -16.19 -10.12
CA PRO A 432 -26.49 -15.57 -10.60
C PRO A 432 -25.30 -15.56 -9.63
N LEU A 433 -25.55 -15.43 -8.33
CA LEU A 433 -24.52 -15.44 -7.28
C LEU A 433 -23.74 -16.76 -7.20
N ARG A 434 -24.43 -17.89 -7.39
CA ARG A 434 -23.82 -19.23 -7.33
C ARG A 434 -23.01 -19.55 -8.60
N THR A 435 -23.30 -18.89 -9.72
CA THR A 435 -22.59 -19.10 -10.99
C THR A 435 -21.15 -18.60 -10.93
N LEU A 436 -20.90 -17.46 -10.26
CA LEU A 436 -19.55 -16.90 -10.09
C LEU A 436 -18.69 -17.74 -9.13
N GLU A 437 -19.26 -18.25 -8.05
CA GLU A 437 -18.56 -19.11 -7.10
C GLU A 437 -18.27 -20.51 -7.67
N HIS A 438 -19.21 -21.07 -8.45
CA HIS A 438 -19.02 -22.35 -9.11
C HIS A 438 -17.99 -22.27 -10.25
N TYR A 439 -17.97 -21.17 -11.00
CA TYR A 439 -16.97 -20.93 -12.06
C TYR A 439 -15.55 -20.80 -11.51
N LYS A 440 -15.36 -20.07 -10.39
CA LYS A 440 -14.07 -19.99 -9.67
C LYS A 440 -13.54 -21.36 -9.24
N LYS A 441 -14.42 -22.34 -9.07
CA LYS A 441 -14.10 -23.71 -8.66
C LYS A 441 -13.66 -24.60 -9.83
N ILE A 442 -14.10 -24.31 -11.06
CA ILE A 442 -13.88 -25.17 -12.24
C ILE A 442 -12.71 -24.68 -13.12
N ASN A 443 -12.43 -23.36 -13.13
CA ASN A 443 -11.30 -22.78 -13.88
C ASN A 443 -10.30 -22.05 -12.98
N PRO A 444 -9.52 -22.78 -12.15
CA PRO A 444 -8.58 -22.17 -11.21
C PRO A 444 -7.36 -21.49 -11.88
N HIS A 445 -7.15 -21.70 -13.19
CA HIS A 445 -5.98 -21.19 -13.91
C HIS A 445 -6.19 -19.88 -14.68
N GLU A 446 -7.41 -19.32 -14.75
CA GLU A 446 -7.70 -18.13 -15.56
C GLU A 446 -8.08 -16.87 -14.74
N VAL A 447 -7.94 -16.95 -13.41
CA VAL A 447 -7.95 -15.77 -12.53
C VAL A 447 -6.53 -15.52 -12.06
N SER A 448 -5.80 -14.65 -12.76
CA SER A 448 -4.46 -14.23 -12.35
C SER A 448 -4.54 -13.31 -11.13
N LEU A 449 -4.26 -13.87 -9.95
CA LEU A 449 -3.51 -13.19 -8.89
C LEU A 449 -2.03 -13.56 -9.04
N PRO A 450 -1.07 -12.74 -8.54
CA PRO A 450 0.35 -12.91 -8.82
C PRO A 450 0.86 -14.25 -8.28
N ARG A 451 1.68 -14.93 -9.10
CA ARG A 451 2.41 -16.14 -8.68
C ARG A 451 3.33 -15.80 -7.50
N PRO A 452 3.39 -16.70 -6.52
CA PRO A 452 4.57 -17.55 -6.47
C PRO A 452 4.17 -19.03 -6.35
N PHE A 453 5.03 -19.92 -6.85
CA PHE A 453 4.94 -21.39 -6.74
C PHE A 453 3.79 -22.09 -7.47
N SER A 454 3.92 -22.26 -8.79
CA SER A 454 3.06 -23.13 -9.60
C SER A 454 3.73 -24.43 -10.04
N GLU A 455 4.59 -25.03 -9.21
CA GLU A 455 5.23 -26.33 -9.55
C GLU A 455 5.03 -27.47 -8.55
N ASN A 456 4.44 -27.25 -7.37
CA ASN A 456 4.20 -28.35 -6.41
C ASN A 456 2.74 -28.82 -6.25
N ILE A 457 1.77 -28.21 -6.93
CA ILE A 457 0.36 -28.68 -6.90
C ILE A 457 0.08 -29.55 -8.12
N LYS A 458 0.73 -30.72 -8.21
CA LYS A 458 0.40 -31.71 -9.24
C LYS A 458 -0.21 -33.01 -8.74
N ASN A 459 -0.31 -33.23 -7.43
CA ASN A 459 -0.88 -34.46 -6.89
C ASN A 459 -1.86 -34.15 -5.76
N ILE A 460 -3.15 -34.00 -6.10
CA ILE A 460 -4.24 -34.29 -5.16
C ILE A 460 -5.02 -35.42 -5.82
N GLU A 461 -4.63 -36.65 -5.53
CA GLU A 461 -5.21 -37.86 -6.14
C GLU A 461 -5.62 -38.92 -5.09
N SER A 462 -5.39 -38.69 -3.79
CA SER A 462 -5.68 -39.69 -2.76
C SER A 462 -7.02 -39.43 -2.05
N GLU A 463 -7.83 -40.48 -1.86
CA GLU A 463 -9.08 -40.44 -1.07
C GLU A 463 -8.85 -39.91 0.35
N GLU A 464 -7.64 -40.08 0.89
CA GLU A 464 -7.19 -39.58 2.19
C GLU A 464 -7.14 -38.03 2.23
N GLU A 465 -6.72 -37.37 1.15
CA GLU A 465 -6.70 -35.90 1.06
C GLU A 465 -8.13 -35.35 0.95
N ILE A 466 -9.03 -36.03 0.23
CA ILE A 466 -10.44 -35.66 0.13
C ILE A 466 -11.13 -35.78 1.50
N HIS A 467 -10.86 -36.85 2.24
CA HIS A 467 -11.39 -37.04 3.59
C HIS A 467 -10.86 -35.98 4.57
N PHE A 468 -9.57 -35.66 4.52
CA PHE A 468 -8.97 -34.57 5.29
C PHE A 468 -9.64 -33.20 5.01
N PHE A 469 -9.91 -32.87 3.74
CA PHE A 469 -10.63 -31.64 3.40
C PHE A 469 -12.07 -31.63 3.89
N SER A 470 -12.74 -32.79 3.98
CA SER A 470 -14.08 -32.88 4.59
C SER A 470 -14.03 -32.61 6.10
N ILE A 471 -13.03 -33.14 6.81
CA ILE A 471 -12.84 -32.96 8.26
C ILE A 471 -12.51 -31.50 8.60
N ILE A 472 -11.60 -30.85 7.85
CA ILE A 472 -11.26 -29.43 8.05
C ILE A 472 -12.45 -28.52 7.76
N LYS A 473 -13.23 -28.84 6.72
CA LYS A 473 -14.38 -28.04 6.32
C LYS A 473 -15.57 -28.19 7.28
N GLU A 474 -15.77 -29.37 7.85
CA GLU A 474 -16.82 -29.61 8.84
C GLU A 474 -16.48 -29.08 10.23
N ASN A 475 -15.19 -29.03 10.61
CA ASN A 475 -14.77 -28.66 11.97
C ASN A 475 -14.03 -27.32 12.09
N ASN A 476 -13.99 -26.51 11.03
CA ASN A 476 -13.35 -25.18 10.98
C ASN A 476 -12.01 -25.14 11.74
N PHE A 477 -10.98 -25.80 11.20
CA PHE A 477 -9.69 -26.08 11.87
C PHE A 477 -9.07 -24.90 12.67
N LEU A 478 -9.20 -23.67 12.17
CA LEU A 478 -8.75 -22.47 12.87
C LEU A 478 -9.60 -22.19 14.13
N GLU A 479 -10.92 -22.30 14.03
CA GLU A 479 -11.84 -22.19 15.17
C GLU A 479 -11.57 -23.29 16.21
N ALA A 480 -11.24 -24.51 15.78
CA ALA A 480 -10.84 -25.59 16.67
C ALA A 480 -9.53 -25.26 17.42
N LEU A 481 -8.52 -24.74 16.73
CA LEU A 481 -7.27 -24.30 17.37
C LEU A 481 -7.50 -23.17 18.37
N GLU A 482 -8.37 -22.21 18.05
CA GLU A 482 -8.76 -21.12 18.95
C GLU A 482 -9.53 -21.63 20.18
N GLN A 483 -10.49 -22.53 19.99
CA GLN A 483 -11.24 -23.16 21.09
C GLN A 483 -10.31 -23.98 21.99
N TYR A 484 -9.35 -24.72 21.43
CA TYR A 484 -8.35 -25.43 22.20
C TYR A 484 -7.41 -24.48 22.96
N TYR A 485 -6.98 -23.37 22.34
CA TYR A 485 -6.15 -22.36 23.00
C TYR A 485 -6.79 -21.83 24.27
N ASN A 486 -8.09 -21.51 24.18
CA ASN A 486 -8.86 -20.87 25.22
C ASN A 486 -9.28 -21.84 26.32
N ASN A 487 -9.70 -23.06 25.94
CA ASN A 487 -10.40 -23.97 26.86
C ASN A 487 -9.64 -25.26 27.18
N GLY A 488 -8.58 -25.59 26.43
CA GLY A 488 -7.79 -26.81 26.64
C GLY A 488 -8.57 -28.12 26.46
N ASP A 489 -9.67 -28.12 25.70
CA ASP A 489 -10.55 -29.27 25.54
C ASP A 489 -9.84 -30.45 24.83
N GLU A 490 -9.75 -31.59 25.50
CA GLU A 490 -9.07 -32.80 24.99
C GLU A 490 -9.78 -33.44 23.78
N THR A 491 -11.09 -33.22 23.61
CA THR A 491 -11.83 -33.68 22.42
C THR A 491 -11.42 -32.87 21.20
N ILE A 492 -11.32 -31.55 21.37
CA ILE A 492 -10.88 -30.63 20.32
C ILE A 492 -9.40 -30.90 19.99
N ARG A 493 -8.57 -31.14 21.01
CA ARG A 493 -7.18 -31.57 20.86
C ARG A 493 -7.06 -32.81 19.97
N LYS A 494 -7.87 -33.84 20.23
CA LYS A 494 -7.85 -35.09 19.47
C LYS A 494 -8.21 -34.86 18.00
N ASN A 495 -9.23 -34.05 17.73
CA ASN A 495 -9.65 -33.71 16.37
C ASN A 495 -8.58 -32.90 15.62
N ILE A 496 -7.90 -31.98 16.30
CA ILE A 496 -6.76 -31.22 15.73
C ILE A 496 -5.61 -32.17 15.40
N LEU A 497 -5.24 -33.07 16.31
CA LEU A 497 -4.15 -34.02 16.09
C LEU A 497 -4.47 -35.02 14.97
N GLU A 498 -5.71 -35.49 14.89
CA GLU A 498 -6.19 -36.34 13.80
C GLU A 498 -6.09 -35.60 12.45
N ALA A 499 -6.55 -34.35 12.37
CA ALA A 499 -6.37 -33.52 11.18
C ALA A 499 -4.89 -33.34 10.82
N LEU A 500 -4.03 -32.99 11.78
CA LEU A 500 -2.60 -32.80 11.57
C LEU A 500 -1.88 -34.07 11.07
N SER A 501 -2.39 -35.26 11.42
CA SER A 501 -1.80 -36.54 10.98
C SER A 501 -1.90 -36.78 9.46
N TYR A 502 -2.83 -36.08 8.79
CA TYR A 502 -3.00 -36.15 7.33
C TYR A 502 -2.09 -35.18 6.57
N ILE A 503 -1.36 -34.29 7.27
CA ILE A 503 -0.46 -33.32 6.64
C ILE A 503 0.88 -33.99 6.34
N LYS A 504 1.14 -34.22 5.05
CA LYS A 504 2.26 -35.06 4.58
C LYS A 504 3.64 -34.38 4.69
N ASP A 505 3.69 -33.04 4.64
CA ASP A 505 4.93 -32.25 4.66
C ASP A 505 4.74 -30.84 5.26
N LYS A 506 5.88 -30.21 5.58
CA LYS A 506 5.99 -28.90 6.20
C LYS A 506 5.45 -27.77 5.33
N ASP A 507 5.60 -27.87 4.02
CA ASP A 507 5.16 -26.83 3.07
C ASP A 507 3.64 -26.76 3.00
N SER A 508 2.98 -27.92 3.02
CA SER A 508 1.53 -28.04 3.12
C SER A 508 1.02 -27.42 4.42
N PHE A 509 1.69 -27.67 5.55
CA PHE A 509 1.34 -27.05 6.83
C PHE A 509 1.47 -25.52 6.81
N LEU A 510 2.61 -25.03 6.31
CA LEU A 510 2.88 -23.59 6.19
C LEU A 510 1.87 -22.90 5.27
N PHE A 511 1.50 -23.52 4.15
CA PHE A 511 0.46 -23.02 3.26
C PHE A 511 -0.87 -22.77 4.01
N TYR A 512 -1.27 -23.65 4.93
CA TYR A 512 -2.48 -23.43 5.71
C TYR A 512 -2.33 -22.29 6.73
N LEU A 513 -1.15 -22.09 7.32
CA LEU A 513 -0.89 -20.96 8.21
C LEU A 513 -0.89 -19.62 7.46
N THR A 514 -0.56 -19.58 6.17
CA THR A 514 -0.67 -18.34 5.37
C THR A 514 -2.10 -17.82 5.17
N LYS A 515 -3.12 -18.60 5.58
CA LYS A 515 -4.53 -18.15 5.58
C LYS A 515 -4.94 -17.38 6.84
N ILE A 516 -4.04 -17.28 7.82
CA ILE A 516 -4.20 -16.48 9.03
C ILE A 516 -4.15 -15.00 8.65
N ARG A 517 -5.09 -14.19 9.14
CA ARG A 517 -5.35 -12.84 8.62
C ARG A 517 -4.71 -11.75 9.46
N THR A 518 -4.33 -12.05 10.71
CA THR A 518 -3.74 -11.06 11.62
C THR A 518 -2.54 -11.61 12.42
N ASN A 519 -1.65 -10.71 12.86
CA ASN A 519 -0.51 -11.05 13.73
C ASN A 519 -0.96 -11.60 15.10
N GLN A 520 -2.12 -11.17 15.60
CA GLN A 520 -2.70 -11.66 16.85
C GLN A 520 -3.17 -13.12 16.72
N GLU A 521 -3.88 -13.44 15.63
CA GLU A 521 -4.26 -14.81 15.29
C GLU A 521 -3.01 -15.68 15.11
N TYR A 522 -1.99 -15.19 14.39
CA TYR A 522 -0.76 -15.94 14.18
C TYR A 522 -0.07 -16.32 15.49
N ASN A 523 0.06 -15.37 16.42
CA ASN A 523 0.67 -15.62 17.73
C ASN A 523 -0.18 -16.56 18.62
N MET A 524 -1.50 -16.46 18.54
CA MET A 524 -2.42 -17.38 19.21
C MET A 524 -2.27 -18.81 18.66
N TYR A 525 -2.27 -18.97 17.34
CA TYR A 525 -2.12 -20.27 16.68
C TYR A 525 -0.73 -20.86 16.93
N LYS A 526 0.34 -20.06 16.88
CA LYS A 526 1.71 -20.48 17.23
C LYS A 526 1.79 -21.04 18.66
N LYS A 527 1.19 -20.34 19.64
CA LYS A 527 1.16 -20.82 21.04
C LYS A 527 0.31 -22.09 21.21
N SER A 528 -0.77 -22.23 20.44
CA SER A 528 -1.63 -23.42 20.44
C SER A 528 -0.89 -24.63 19.90
N ILE A 529 -0.18 -24.45 18.78
CA ILE A 529 0.70 -25.44 18.14
C ILE A 529 1.83 -25.86 19.10
N GLN A 530 2.44 -24.92 19.80
CA GLN A 530 3.47 -25.21 20.82
C GLN A 530 2.91 -25.99 22.02
N LYS A 531 1.69 -25.68 22.48
CA LYS A 531 1.01 -26.42 23.56
C LYS A 531 0.61 -27.84 23.16
N LEU A 532 0.34 -28.08 21.87
CA LEU A 532 -0.09 -29.39 21.35
C LEU A 532 1.04 -30.44 21.31
N ASP A 533 2.29 -30.01 21.52
CA ASP A 533 3.49 -30.87 21.48
C ASP A 533 3.57 -31.69 20.17
N ILE A 534 3.31 -31.01 19.05
CA ILE A 534 3.14 -31.60 17.71
C ILE A 534 4.37 -32.41 17.27
N ALA A 535 5.56 -32.08 17.80
CA ALA A 535 6.81 -32.80 17.56
C ALA A 535 6.73 -34.30 17.89
N LEU A 536 5.88 -34.70 18.84
CA LEU A 536 5.65 -36.11 19.21
C LEU A 536 4.78 -36.88 18.20
N TYR A 537 3.94 -36.17 17.44
CA TYR A 537 2.88 -36.76 16.63
C TYR A 537 3.07 -36.60 15.13
N CYS A 538 3.89 -35.63 14.70
CA CYS A 538 4.28 -35.48 13.31
C CYS A 538 5.79 -35.15 13.21
N PRO A 539 6.67 -36.17 13.31
CA PRO A 539 8.13 -35.99 13.32
C PRO A 539 8.69 -35.24 12.09
N LYS A 540 7.91 -35.21 11.01
CA LYS A 540 8.23 -34.55 9.74
C LYS A 540 8.01 -33.03 9.74
N LEU A 541 7.38 -32.48 10.78
CA LEU A 541 7.08 -31.05 10.90
C LEU A 541 8.10 -30.26 11.75
N ASN A 542 9.08 -30.93 12.37
CA ASN A 542 10.19 -30.28 13.09
C ASN A 542 11.06 -29.41 12.18
#